data_AF-A0A926CU87-F1
#
_entry.id   AF-A0A926CU87-F1
#
_cell.length_a   1.000
_cell.length_b   1.000
_cell.length_c   1.000
_cell.angle_alpha   90.00
_cell.angle_beta   90.00
_cell.angle_gamma   90.00
#
_symmetry.space_group_name_H-M   'P 1'
#
loop_
_entity.id
_entity.type
_entity.pdbx_description
1 polymer ?
#
loop_
_entity_poly.entity_id
_entity_poly.type
_entity_poly.pdbx_seq_one_letter_code
_entity_poly.pdbx_strand_id
1 'polypeptide(L)'
;MDREALVLRNRAMAEAFHTVPYKHKIRRSLLQGLAKFPFAPMHRSGAGRILLIRPDHLGDMLLTTPAIHALRIARPYVELHALVGPWAAPVLENYQEIDQVLTLTYPGFTRSPKENLQSPYQLAVTTSRMLRRIGYTSAVILRPDHWWGAMLAHLAGIKHIIGYDLPDVAPFLTDSLEYRPDHVVLQNLRLVEYWTGTMQQRDLVYRFPLDERDSQYIEGYLGEWGLTSQDAYLCIHPGSGTKVKQWEAEKWAQVADVLAEQLNVAIILTGSDAEMPLAQHIASFMHQRAIITAGDT
;
A
#
# COMPACT_ATOMS: atom_id res chain seq x y z
N MET A 1 34.90 -8.56 -32.13
CA MET A 1 34.49 -7.49 -31.20
C MET A 1 35.70 -7.16 -30.34
N ASP A 2 36.20 -5.94 -30.44
CA ASP A 2 37.41 -5.49 -29.76
C ASP A 2 37.17 -5.33 -28.25
N ARG A 3 38.05 -5.90 -27.43
CA ARG A 3 37.88 -6.00 -25.98
C ARG A 3 37.89 -4.62 -25.31
N GLU A 4 38.66 -3.69 -25.86
CA GLU A 4 38.71 -2.30 -25.37
C GLU A 4 37.41 -1.54 -25.65
N ALA A 5 36.83 -1.71 -26.85
CA ALA A 5 35.54 -1.12 -27.21
C ALA A 5 34.40 -1.62 -26.31
N LEU A 6 34.47 -2.89 -25.88
CA LEU A 6 33.47 -3.50 -25.01
C LEU A 6 33.58 -2.97 -23.56
N VAL A 7 34.81 -2.74 -23.08
CA VAL A 7 35.07 -2.12 -21.76
C VAL A 7 34.61 -0.67 -21.73
N LEU A 8 34.91 0.12 -22.78
CA LEU A 8 34.44 1.51 -22.91
C LEU A 8 32.91 1.59 -22.94
N ARG A 9 32.25 0.70 -23.69
CA ARG A 9 30.78 0.63 -23.73
C ARG A 9 30.19 0.30 -22.37
N ASN A 10 30.75 -0.68 -21.66
CA ASN A 10 30.26 -1.08 -20.34
C ASN A 10 30.47 0.03 -19.30
N ARG A 11 31.60 0.75 -19.37
CA ARG A 11 31.88 1.88 -18.49
C ARG A 11 30.95 3.07 -18.76
N ALA A 12 30.75 3.41 -20.04
CA ALA A 12 29.81 4.45 -20.45
C ALA A 12 28.35 4.09 -20.11
N MET A 13 27.96 2.81 -20.24
CA MET A 13 26.65 2.34 -19.77
C MET A 13 26.53 2.45 -18.26
N ALA A 14 27.52 2.00 -17.49
CA ALA A 14 27.52 2.14 -16.03
C ALA A 14 27.43 3.62 -15.59
N GLU A 15 28.20 4.50 -16.21
CA GLU A 15 28.14 5.96 -15.97
C GLU A 15 26.78 6.54 -16.37
N ALA A 16 26.20 6.11 -17.49
CA ALA A 16 24.85 6.50 -17.90
C ALA A 16 23.76 5.99 -16.92
N PHE A 17 23.94 4.80 -16.33
CA PHE A 17 23.07 4.28 -15.27
C PHE A 17 23.20 5.09 -13.96
N HIS A 18 24.36 5.69 -13.68
CA HIS A 18 24.61 6.47 -12.47
C HIS A 18 24.31 7.98 -12.62
N THR A 19 24.09 8.48 -13.83
CA THR A 19 23.70 9.89 -14.04
C THR A 19 22.19 10.06 -13.93
N VAL A 20 21.76 10.96 -13.03
CA VAL A 20 20.35 11.32 -12.88
C VAL A 20 19.84 11.89 -14.21
N PRO A 21 18.85 11.25 -14.88
CA PRO A 21 18.43 11.67 -16.21
C PRO A 21 17.92 13.12 -16.21
N TYR A 22 18.12 13.84 -17.31
CA TYR A 22 17.77 15.28 -17.41
C TYR A 22 16.31 15.58 -17.04
N LYS A 23 15.38 14.67 -17.35
CA LYS A 23 13.97 14.77 -16.95
C LYS A 23 13.78 14.92 -15.43
N HIS A 24 14.61 14.26 -14.62
CA HIS A 24 14.54 14.34 -13.16
C HIS A 24 15.08 15.68 -12.66
N LYS A 25 16.11 16.24 -13.31
CA LYS A 25 16.62 17.59 -12.98
C LYS A 25 15.54 18.64 -13.22
N ILE A 26 14.88 18.61 -14.38
CA ILE A 26 13.75 19.52 -14.67
C ILE A 26 12.63 19.35 -13.64
N ARG A 27 12.21 18.10 -13.38
CA ARG A 27 11.18 17.82 -12.37
C ARG A 27 11.55 18.41 -11.03
N ARG A 28 12.76 18.17 -10.53
CA ARG A 28 13.23 18.70 -9.23
C ARG A 28 13.15 20.23 -9.17
N SER A 29 13.61 20.92 -10.20
CA SER A 29 13.52 22.38 -10.27
C SER A 29 12.07 22.86 -10.21
N LEU A 30 11.15 22.19 -10.93
CA LEU A 30 9.72 22.52 -10.90
C LEU A 30 9.10 22.28 -9.52
N LEU A 31 9.41 21.14 -8.87
CA LEU A 31 8.90 20.81 -7.54
C LEU A 31 9.40 21.79 -6.48
N GLN A 32 10.68 22.18 -6.53
CA GLN A 32 11.23 23.20 -5.65
C GLN A 32 10.58 24.57 -5.85
N GLY A 33 10.27 24.94 -7.10
CA GLY A 33 9.51 26.16 -7.39
C GLY A 33 8.09 26.13 -6.82
N LEU A 34 7.40 25.00 -6.99
CA LEU A 34 6.04 24.81 -6.48
C LEU A 34 5.96 24.84 -4.96
N ALA A 35 6.93 24.21 -4.28
CA ALA A 35 7.01 24.19 -2.82
C ALA A 35 7.25 25.57 -2.17
N LYS A 36 7.82 26.51 -2.92
CA LYS A 36 8.03 27.90 -2.46
C LYS A 36 6.78 28.75 -2.61
N PHE A 37 5.74 28.25 -3.27
CA PHE A 37 4.52 29.01 -3.49
C PHE A 37 3.76 29.13 -2.15
N PRO A 38 3.47 30.34 -1.66
CA PRO A 38 2.90 30.51 -0.34
C PRO A 38 1.43 30.09 -0.35
N PHE A 39 1.12 28.98 0.33
CA PHE A 39 -0.25 28.62 0.66
C PHE A 39 -0.57 29.10 2.06
N ALA A 40 -1.67 29.84 2.22
CA ALA A 40 -2.11 30.28 3.54
C ALA A 40 -2.25 29.06 4.47
N PRO A 41 -1.57 29.04 5.63
CA PRO A 41 -1.68 27.94 6.57
C PRO A 41 -3.12 27.83 7.06
N MET A 42 -3.58 26.61 7.34
CA MET A 42 -4.89 26.44 7.97
C MET A 42 -4.83 26.88 9.43
N HIS A 43 -5.58 27.92 9.77
CA HIS A 43 -5.85 28.27 11.17
C HIS A 43 -7.03 27.45 11.69
N ARG A 44 -6.75 26.37 12.41
CA ARG A 44 -7.74 25.72 13.28
C ARG A 44 -7.13 25.38 14.63
N SER A 45 -7.83 25.79 15.69
CA SER A 45 -7.57 25.43 17.09
C SER A 45 -8.64 24.44 17.54
N GLY A 46 -8.28 23.16 17.65
CA GLY A 46 -9.15 22.07 18.09
C GLY A 46 -8.35 20.77 18.25
N ALA A 47 -9.00 19.70 18.73
CA ALA A 47 -8.39 18.36 18.75
C ALA A 47 -7.83 18.04 17.35
N GLY A 48 -6.55 17.68 17.28
CA GLY A 48 -5.83 17.54 16.02
C GLY A 48 -6.43 16.44 15.14
N ARG A 49 -6.28 16.58 13.82
CA ARG A 49 -6.55 15.55 12.82
C ARG A 49 -5.26 15.18 12.12
N ILE A 50 -4.95 13.89 12.07
CA ILE A 50 -3.79 13.37 11.33
C ILE A 50 -4.29 12.67 10.08
N LEU A 51 -3.74 13.07 8.93
CA LEU A 51 -3.98 12.42 7.65
C LEU A 51 -2.86 11.44 7.33
N LEU A 52 -3.19 10.17 7.15
CA LEU A 52 -2.26 9.14 6.70
C LEU A 52 -2.42 8.97 5.18
N ILE A 53 -1.37 9.27 4.41
CA ILE A 53 -1.39 9.20 2.94
C ILE A 53 -0.63 7.93 2.50
N ARG A 54 -1.35 6.96 1.93
CA ARG A 54 -0.78 5.71 1.42
C ARG A 54 -1.41 5.37 0.06
N PRO A 55 -0.73 5.66 -1.06
CA PRO A 55 -1.27 5.43 -2.41
C PRO A 55 -1.19 3.96 -2.85
N ASP A 56 -0.48 3.13 -2.08
CA ASP A 56 -0.12 1.76 -2.44
C ASP A 56 -1.29 0.77 -2.38
N HIS A 57 -0.98 -0.50 -2.63
CA HIS A 57 -1.98 -1.57 -2.68
C HIS A 57 -2.15 -2.25 -1.31
N LEU A 58 -3.03 -3.25 -1.27
CA LEU A 58 -3.38 -4.06 -0.10
C LEU A 58 -2.19 -4.37 0.83
N GLY A 59 -1.14 -5.00 0.31
CA GLY A 59 0.01 -5.44 1.13
C GLY A 59 0.68 -4.28 1.87
N ASP A 60 0.90 -3.16 1.19
CA ASP A 60 1.50 -1.98 1.79
C ASP A 60 0.59 -1.33 2.84
N MET A 61 -0.73 -1.41 2.70
CA MET A 61 -1.67 -0.98 3.74
C MET A 61 -1.58 -1.88 4.99
N LEU A 62 -1.51 -3.20 4.82
CA LEU A 62 -1.37 -4.13 5.94
C LEU A 62 -0.09 -3.84 6.74
N LEU A 63 1.03 -3.56 6.06
CA LEU A 63 2.30 -3.17 6.69
C LEU A 63 2.28 -1.79 7.37
N THR A 64 1.21 -1.02 7.19
CA THR A 64 0.99 0.27 7.86
C THR A 64 0.23 0.11 9.19
N THR A 65 -0.52 -0.97 9.37
CA THR A 65 -1.38 -1.19 10.55
C THR A 65 -0.64 -1.05 11.90
N PRO A 66 0.61 -1.49 12.10
CA PRO A 66 1.27 -1.32 13.39
C PRO A 66 1.53 0.16 13.74
N ALA A 67 1.81 1.00 12.73
CA ALA A 67 1.99 2.43 12.94
C ALA A 67 0.67 3.14 13.27
N ILE A 68 -0.44 2.69 12.66
CA ILE A 68 -1.79 3.18 12.99
C ILE A 68 -2.13 2.83 14.44
N HIS A 69 -1.90 1.58 14.83
CA HIS A 69 -2.15 1.09 16.17
C HIS A 69 -1.36 1.86 17.23
N ALA A 70 -0.05 2.02 17.01
CA ALA A 70 0.82 2.79 17.88
C ALA A 70 0.35 4.24 18.03
N LEU A 71 -0.03 4.88 16.91
CA LEU A 71 -0.53 6.24 16.91
C LEU A 71 -1.85 6.37 17.67
N ARG A 72 -2.78 5.42 17.51
CA ARG A 72 -4.05 5.39 18.24
C ARG A 72 -3.83 5.25 19.75
N ILE A 73 -2.92 4.38 20.20
CA ILE A 73 -2.57 4.26 21.62
C ILE A 73 -1.97 5.57 22.15
N ALA A 74 -1.02 6.16 21.42
CA ALA A 74 -0.32 7.36 21.86
C ALA A 74 -1.22 8.61 21.86
N ARG A 75 -2.24 8.65 20.99
CA ARG A 75 -3.14 9.79 20.79
C ARG A 75 -4.60 9.31 20.63
N PRO A 76 -5.24 8.83 21.70
CA PRO A 76 -6.56 8.20 21.63
C PRO A 76 -7.67 9.15 21.16
N TYR A 77 -7.53 10.45 21.43
CA TYR A 77 -8.53 11.48 21.12
C TYR A 77 -8.25 12.25 19.81
N VAL A 78 -7.20 11.89 19.08
CA VAL A 78 -6.91 12.50 17.77
C VAL A 78 -7.69 11.75 16.71
N GLU A 79 -8.30 12.49 15.78
CA GLU A 79 -8.94 11.90 14.62
C GLU A 79 -7.87 11.44 13.61
N LEU A 80 -7.84 10.15 13.30
CA LEU A 80 -6.95 9.51 12.33
C LEU A 80 -7.74 9.22 11.06
N HIS A 81 -7.42 9.95 9.99
CA HIS A 81 -8.03 9.72 8.68
C HIS A 81 -6.98 9.11 7.75
N ALA A 82 -7.40 8.21 6.88
CA ALA A 82 -6.54 7.65 5.85
C ALA A 82 -6.99 8.12 4.47
N LEU A 83 -6.06 8.57 3.62
CA LEU A 83 -6.29 8.83 2.20
C LEU A 83 -5.58 7.75 1.38
N VAL A 84 -6.37 6.79 0.89
CA VAL A 84 -5.88 5.57 0.25
C VAL A 84 -6.44 5.41 -1.15
N GLY A 85 -5.84 4.52 -1.94
CA GLY A 85 -6.45 4.09 -3.20
C GLY A 85 -7.76 3.32 -2.95
N PRO A 86 -8.78 3.43 -3.82
CA PRO A 86 -10.02 2.63 -3.70
C PRO A 86 -9.74 1.11 -3.56
N TRP A 87 -8.70 0.62 -4.22
CA TRP A 87 -8.25 -0.77 -4.17
C TRP A 87 -7.69 -1.25 -2.82
N ALA A 88 -7.40 -0.34 -1.89
CA ALA A 88 -6.90 -0.69 -0.56
C ALA A 88 -7.84 -0.20 0.56
N ALA A 89 -8.92 0.49 0.21
CA ALA A 89 -9.92 0.98 1.15
C ALA A 89 -10.60 -0.15 1.95
N PRO A 90 -10.95 -1.32 1.35
CA PRO A 90 -11.61 -2.40 2.10
C PRO A 90 -10.82 -2.89 3.32
N VAL A 91 -9.48 -2.80 3.29
CA VAL A 91 -8.61 -3.16 4.45
C VAL A 91 -8.90 -2.29 5.67
N LEU A 92 -9.28 -1.04 5.43
CA LEU A 92 -9.48 -0.05 6.48
C LEU A 92 -10.95 0.15 6.88
N GLU A 93 -11.91 -0.35 6.10
CA GLU A 93 -13.35 -0.15 6.36
C GLU A 93 -13.76 -0.64 7.76
N ASN A 94 -13.19 -1.76 8.20
CA ASN A 94 -13.44 -2.34 9.54
C ASN A 94 -12.31 -2.06 10.54
N TYR A 95 -11.35 -1.20 10.20
CA TYR A 95 -10.21 -0.93 11.04
C TYR A 95 -10.53 0.17 12.06
N GLN A 96 -11.00 -0.23 13.25
CA GLN A 96 -11.54 0.64 14.30
C GLN A 96 -10.62 1.79 14.75
N GLU A 97 -9.33 1.71 14.45
CA GLU A 97 -8.34 2.72 14.83
C GLU A 97 -8.25 3.87 13.81
N ILE A 98 -8.93 3.77 12.68
CA ILE A 98 -9.12 4.84 11.69
C ILE A 98 -10.56 5.37 11.79
N ASP A 99 -10.71 6.68 11.97
CA ASP A 99 -12.02 7.31 12.10
C ASP A 99 -12.67 7.62 10.75
N GLN A 100 -11.86 7.81 9.71
CA GLN A 100 -12.36 8.08 8.36
C GLN A 100 -11.42 7.55 7.27
N VAL A 101 -11.97 6.79 6.33
CA VAL A 101 -11.30 6.37 5.10
C VAL A 101 -11.76 7.27 3.96
N LEU A 102 -10.82 7.99 3.36
CA LEU A 102 -11.00 8.76 2.13
C LEU A 102 -10.32 8.01 0.99
N THR A 103 -10.97 7.99 -0.17
CA THR A 103 -10.42 7.33 -1.36
C THR A 103 -9.97 8.33 -2.41
N LEU A 104 -8.85 8.02 -3.05
CA LEU A 104 -8.31 8.80 -4.16
C LEU A 104 -7.64 7.88 -5.17
N THR A 105 -8.05 8.00 -6.43
CA THR A 105 -7.44 7.29 -7.55
C THR A 105 -6.10 7.94 -7.90
N TYR A 106 -5.05 7.59 -7.16
CA TYR A 106 -3.73 8.21 -7.29
C TYR A 106 -3.14 8.05 -8.70
N PRO A 107 -2.61 9.13 -9.31
CA PRO A 107 -1.96 9.06 -10.61
C PRO A 107 -0.78 8.08 -10.63
N GLY A 108 -0.84 7.07 -11.50
CA GLY A 108 0.23 6.07 -11.68
C GLY A 108 0.15 4.86 -10.73
N PHE A 109 -0.88 4.77 -9.90
CA PHE A 109 -1.10 3.63 -8.99
C PHE A 109 -2.28 2.73 -9.42
N THR A 110 -3.14 3.22 -10.31
CA THR A 110 -4.23 2.44 -10.90
C THR A 110 -3.70 1.30 -11.77
N ARG A 111 -4.15 0.08 -11.50
CA ARG A 111 -3.92 -1.09 -12.38
C ARG A 111 -4.94 -1.20 -13.52
N SER A 112 -6.12 -0.59 -13.35
CA SER A 112 -7.18 -0.56 -14.35
C SER A 112 -6.96 0.54 -15.40
N PRO A 113 -7.57 0.43 -16.60
CA PRO A 113 -7.55 1.48 -17.62
C PRO A 113 -8.01 2.83 -17.05
N LYS A 114 -7.46 3.92 -17.57
CA LYS A 114 -7.84 5.28 -17.11
C LYS A 114 -9.27 5.59 -17.55
N GLU A 115 -10.25 5.34 -16.70
CA GLU A 115 -11.63 5.77 -16.93
C GLU A 115 -11.77 7.30 -16.84
N ASN A 116 -10.93 7.95 -16.02
CA ASN A 116 -10.93 9.39 -15.84
C ASN A 116 -9.78 10.08 -16.58
N LEU A 117 -10.14 10.95 -17.52
CA LEU A 117 -9.24 11.81 -18.31
C LEU A 117 -8.76 13.06 -17.55
N GLN A 118 -9.10 13.20 -16.27
CA GLN A 118 -8.71 14.38 -15.49
C GLN A 118 -7.20 14.46 -15.34
N SER A 119 -6.68 15.67 -15.50
CA SER A 119 -5.25 15.92 -15.30
C SER A 119 -4.87 15.62 -13.84
N PRO A 120 -3.75 14.93 -13.57
CA PRO A 120 -3.24 14.72 -12.21
C PRO A 120 -3.17 16.00 -11.37
N TYR A 121 -2.93 17.15 -11.99
CA TYR A 121 -2.85 18.42 -11.27
C TYR A 121 -4.22 19.05 -10.99
N GLN A 122 -5.22 18.83 -11.86
CA GLN A 122 -6.60 19.21 -11.55
C GLN A 122 -7.11 18.41 -10.36
N LEU A 123 -6.82 17.10 -10.34
CA LEU A 123 -7.12 16.22 -9.21
C LEU A 123 -6.44 16.69 -7.92
N ALA A 124 -5.16 17.10 -7.99
CA ALA A 124 -4.45 17.63 -6.83
C ALA A 124 -5.13 18.90 -6.28
N VAL A 125 -5.56 19.80 -7.15
CA VAL A 125 -6.22 21.06 -6.77
C VAL A 125 -7.62 20.84 -6.19
N THR A 126 -8.42 19.95 -6.77
CA THR A 126 -9.77 19.65 -6.23
C THR A 126 -9.67 18.94 -4.89
N THR A 127 -8.78 17.95 -4.80
CA THR A 127 -8.54 17.18 -3.57
C THR A 127 -7.95 18.06 -2.47
N SER A 128 -7.00 18.94 -2.78
CA SER A 128 -6.41 19.82 -1.76
C SER A 128 -7.43 20.77 -1.13
N ARG A 129 -8.40 21.27 -1.92
CA ARG A 129 -9.52 22.08 -1.40
C ARG A 129 -10.43 21.28 -0.48
N MET A 130 -10.71 20.02 -0.81
CA MET A 130 -11.47 19.11 0.05
C MET A 130 -10.73 18.87 1.37
N LEU A 131 -9.45 18.48 1.31
CA LEU A 131 -8.63 18.24 2.51
C LEU A 131 -8.51 19.51 3.38
N ARG A 132 -8.40 20.69 2.75
CA ARG A 132 -8.38 21.98 3.45
C ARG A 132 -9.68 22.26 4.21
N ARG A 133 -10.84 21.86 3.67
CA ARG A 133 -12.14 22.01 4.34
C ARG A 133 -12.28 21.08 5.56
N ILE A 134 -11.74 19.87 5.45
CA ILE A 134 -11.70 18.90 6.56
C ILE A 134 -10.79 19.43 7.67
N GLY A 135 -9.63 19.97 7.32
CA GLY A 135 -8.75 20.68 8.26
C GLY A 135 -7.89 19.74 9.10
N TYR A 136 -6.79 19.28 8.50
CA TYR A 136 -5.74 18.46 9.11
C TYR A 136 -4.62 19.28 9.76
N THR A 137 -4.17 18.89 10.94
CA THR A 137 -3.00 19.49 11.58
C THR A 137 -1.71 18.88 11.07
N SER A 138 -1.74 17.58 10.76
CA SER A 138 -0.60 16.83 10.30
C SER A 138 -0.96 15.89 9.15
N ALA A 139 0.00 15.63 8.26
CA ALA A 139 -0.05 14.59 7.24
C ALA A 139 1.20 13.72 7.34
N VAL A 140 1.04 12.41 7.24
CA VAL A 140 2.12 11.44 7.21
C VAL A 140 2.17 10.80 5.82
N ILE A 141 3.28 11.01 5.12
CA ILE A 141 3.53 10.45 3.78
C ILE A 141 4.19 9.08 3.96
N LEU A 142 3.37 8.04 3.99
CA LEU A 142 3.82 6.70 4.38
C LEU A 142 4.69 6.03 3.32
N ARG A 143 4.58 6.46 2.06
CA ARG A 143 5.42 5.95 0.97
C ARG A 143 6.62 6.89 0.74
N PRO A 144 7.88 6.42 0.89
CA PRO A 144 9.06 7.30 0.90
C PRO A 144 9.23 8.18 -0.33
N ASP A 145 8.94 7.68 -1.51
CA ASP A 145 9.11 8.35 -2.81
C ASP A 145 7.84 9.07 -3.31
N HIS A 146 6.80 9.19 -2.48
CA HIS A 146 5.49 9.71 -2.89
C HIS A 146 5.41 11.25 -2.87
N TRP A 147 6.17 11.88 -3.77
CA TRP A 147 6.21 13.34 -3.91
C TRP A 147 4.84 13.96 -4.22
N TRP A 148 3.97 13.25 -4.96
CA TRP A 148 2.67 13.78 -5.37
C TRP A 148 1.72 13.93 -4.18
N GLY A 149 1.72 12.98 -3.25
CA GLY A 149 0.95 13.08 -2.00
C GLY A 149 1.50 14.14 -1.05
N ALA A 150 2.83 14.29 -0.98
CA ALA A 150 3.46 15.37 -0.23
C ALA A 150 3.08 16.75 -0.80
N MET A 151 3.13 16.90 -2.14
CA MET A 151 2.65 18.08 -2.85
C MET A 151 1.15 18.34 -2.56
N LEU A 152 0.31 17.30 -2.60
CA LEU A 152 -1.12 17.41 -2.28
C LEU A 152 -1.35 17.95 -0.85
N ALA A 153 -0.64 17.42 0.14
CA ALA A 153 -0.71 17.88 1.52
C ALA A 153 -0.25 19.34 1.67
N HIS A 154 0.81 19.71 0.94
CA HIS A 154 1.32 21.07 0.89
C HIS A 154 0.31 22.06 0.28
N LEU A 155 -0.31 21.71 -0.87
CA LEU A 155 -1.38 22.51 -1.50
C LEU A 155 -2.60 22.67 -0.56
N ALA A 156 -2.89 21.65 0.25
CA ALA A 156 -3.96 21.70 1.24
C ALA A 156 -3.65 22.67 2.40
N GLY A 157 -2.40 23.12 2.55
CA GLY A 157 -1.96 24.02 3.62
C GLY A 157 -1.84 23.33 4.98
N ILE A 158 -1.54 22.02 4.98
CA ILE A 158 -1.29 21.24 6.19
C ILE A 158 0.03 21.70 6.80
N LYS A 159 0.03 21.94 8.11
CA LYS A 159 1.16 22.57 8.81
C LYS A 159 2.33 21.61 9.02
N HIS A 160 2.05 20.38 9.42
CA HIS A 160 3.05 19.36 9.70
C HIS A 160 2.96 18.24 8.66
N ILE A 161 3.90 18.17 7.73
CA ILE A 161 3.97 17.17 6.68
C ILE A 161 5.22 16.33 6.94
N ILE A 162 5.00 15.13 7.47
CA ILE A 162 6.03 14.19 7.88
C ILE A 162 6.30 13.21 6.73
N GLY A 163 7.56 13.01 6.40
CA GLY A 163 7.98 12.08 5.35
C GLY A 163 9.49 11.87 5.32
N TYR A 164 9.97 11.12 4.33
CA TYR A 164 11.39 10.90 4.13
C TYR A 164 12.02 11.96 3.23
N ASP A 165 13.26 12.33 3.52
CA ASP A 165 14.07 13.37 2.87
C ASP A 165 14.57 13.02 1.47
N LEU A 166 13.77 12.30 0.68
CA LEU A 166 14.10 12.01 -0.71
C LEU A 166 14.01 13.26 -1.59
N PRO A 167 14.90 13.44 -2.60
CA PRO A 167 15.06 14.70 -3.33
C PRO A 167 13.78 15.28 -3.96
N ASP A 168 12.83 14.43 -4.34
CA ASP A 168 11.60 14.85 -4.99
C ASP A 168 10.46 15.09 -3.99
N VAL A 169 10.55 14.54 -2.77
CA VAL A 169 9.53 14.62 -1.72
C VAL A 169 9.85 15.74 -0.73
N ALA A 170 11.11 15.82 -0.30
CA ALA A 170 11.62 16.76 0.69
C ALA A 170 11.19 18.22 0.49
N PRO A 171 11.10 18.77 -0.75
CA PRO A 171 10.64 20.15 -0.92
C PRO A 171 9.27 20.45 -0.31
N PHE A 172 8.38 19.45 -0.21
CA PHE A 172 7.02 19.63 0.32
C PHE A 172 6.87 19.27 1.80
N LEU A 173 7.92 18.73 2.43
CA LEU A 173 7.88 18.30 3.82
C LEU A 173 8.23 19.46 4.75
N THR A 174 7.61 19.50 5.92
CA THR A 174 8.01 20.41 7.01
C THR A 174 8.81 19.67 8.07
N ASP A 175 8.59 18.37 8.20
CA ASP A 175 9.17 17.51 9.23
C ASP A 175 9.78 16.28 8.53
N SER A 176 10.99 16.43 7.99
CA SER A 176 11.66 15.38 7.22
C SER A 176 12.51 14.45 8.08
N LEU A 177 12.46 13.15 7.80
CA LEU A 177 13.33 12.13 8.40
C LEU A 177 14.33 11.58 7.37
N GLU A 178 15.50 11.16 7.86
CA GLU A 178 16.49 10.43 7.05
C GLU A 178 15.90 9.10 6.54
N TYR A 179 15.89 8.93 5.21
CA TYR A 179 15.53 7.67 4.59
C TYR A 179 16.57 6.57 4.90
N ARG A 180 16.09 5.43 5.41
CA ARG A 180 16.90 4.20 5.54
C ARG A 180 16.16 3.04 4.88
N PRO A 181 16.89 2.13 4.19
CA PRO A 181 16.29 0.99 3.50
C PRO A 181 15.90 -0.15 4.46
N ASP A 182 15.23 0.20 5.56
CA ASP A 182 14.68 -0.74 6.54
C ASP A 182 13.41 -1.44 6.01
N HIS A 183 12.94 -2.45 6.73
CA HIS A 183 11.64 -3.06 6.47
C HIS A 183 10.51 -2.01 6.52
N VAL A 184 9.55 -2.07 5.61
CA VAL A 184 8.48 -1.05 5.43
C VAL A 184 7.70 -0.79 6.72
N VAL A 185 7.47 -1.81 7.54
CA VAL A 185 6.83 -1.65 8.86
C VAL A 185 7.64 -0.73 9.79
N LEU A 186 8.96 -0.92 9.83
CA LEU A 186 9.84 -0.06 10.64
C LEU A 186 9.90 1.35 10.08
N GLN A 187 9.86 1.49 8.75
CA GLN A 187 9.75 2.80 8.11
C GLN A 187 8.45 3.52 8.55
N ASN A 188 7.31 2.84 8.47
CA ASN A 188 6.03 3.38 8.88
C ASN A 188 6.01 3.78 10.37
N LEU A 189 6.62 2.98 11.25
CA LEU A 189 6.77 3.34 12.68
C LEU A 189 7.60 4.61 12.88
N ARG A 190 8.74 4.72 12.21
CA ARG A 190 9.62 5.90 12.33
C ARG A 190 8.90 7.21 12.00
N LEU A 191 7.99 7.16 11.03
CA LEU A 191 7.18 8.33 10.65
C LEU A 191 6.18 8.78 11.73
N VAL A 192 5.86 7.94 12.71
CA VAL A 192 4.93 8.27 13.81
C VAL A 192 5.61 8.46 15.17
N GLU A 193 6.94 8.30 15.25
CA GLU A 193 7.73 8.39 16.48
C GLU A 193 7.57 9.71 17.24
N TYR A 194 7.27 10.80 16.53
CA TYR A 194 6.98 12.10 17.16
C TYR A 194 5.82 12.00 18.18
N TRP A 195 4.82 11.14 17.91
CA TRP A 195 3.69 10.92 18.81
C TRP A 195 3.91 9.75 19.76
N THR A 196 4.52 8.67 19.28
CA THR A 196 4.60 7.38 19.96
C THR A 196 5.84 7.21 20.83
N GLY A 197 6.88 8.03 20.61
CA GLY A 197 8.24 7.70 21.00
C GLY A 197 8.85 6.62 20.11
N THR A 198 10.15 6.35 20.30
CA THR A 198 10.86 5.29 19.57
C THR A 198 10.29 3.93 19.90
N MET A 199 9.90 3.17 18.88
CA MET A 199 9.35 1.83 19.03
C MET A 199 10.32 0.77 18.55
N GLN A 200 10.32 -0.38 19.20
CA GLN A 200 11.14 -1.53 18.85
C GLN A 200 10.30 -2.61 18.18
N GLN A 201 10.93 -3.55 17.48
CA GLN A 201 10.24 -4.62 16.77
C GLN A 201 9.35 -5.48 17.69
N ARG A 202 9.72 -5.63 18.97
CA ARG A 202 8.93 -6.34 19.98
C ARG A 202 7.60 -5.66 20.34
N ASP A 203 7.48 -4.37 20.03
CA ASP A 203 6.30 -3.57 20.32
C ASP A 203 5.31 -3.60 19.12
N LEU A 204 5.64 -4.34 18.05
CA LEU A 204 4.80 -4.48 16.87
C LEU A 204 3.57 -5.32 17.17
N VAL A 205 2.41 -4.71 16.99
CA VAL A 205 1.12 -5.39 17.02
C VAL A 205 0.52 -5.31 15.62
N TYR A 206 0.41 -6.46 14.96
CA TYR A 206 -0.36 -6.58 13.72
C TYR A 206 -1.81 -6.85 14.10
N ARG A 207 -2.72 -6.00 13.63
CA ARG A 207 -4.15 -6.20 13.81
C ARG A 207 -4.80 -6.38 12.45
N PHE A 208 -5.62 -7.42 12.35
CA PHE A 208 -6.48 -7.68 11.20
C PHE A 208 -7.85 -8.01 11.80
N PRO A 209 -8.63 -6.98 12.19
CA PRO A 209 -9.92 -7.21 12.82
C PRO A 209 -10.81 -7.97 11.85
N LEU A 210 -11.36 -9.08 12.32
CA LEU A 210 -12.34 -9.88 11.60
C LEU A 210 -13.73 -9.43 12.06
N ASP A 211 -14.62 -9.17 11.11
CA ASP A 211 -16.02 -8.91 11.43
C ASP A 211 -16.77 -10.24 11.65
N GLU A 212 -17.79 -10.23 12.49
CA GLU A 212 -18.75 -11.34 12.59
C GLU A 212 -19.42 -11.60 11.24
N ARG A 213 -19.66 -10.54 10.45
CA ARG A 213 -20.19 -10.64 9.08
C ARG A 213 -19.24 -11.41 8.16
N ASP A 214 -17.93 -11.16 8.25
CA ASP A 214 -16.92 -11.88 7.46
C ASP A 214 -16.89 -13.36 7.85
N SER A 215 -17.00 -13.64 9.16
CA SER A 215 -17.04 -15.00 9.70
C SER A 215 -18.28 -15.77 9.24
N GLN A 216 -19.46 -15.13 9.27
CA GLN A 216 -20.71 -15.72 8.79
C GLN A 216 -20.71 -15.92 7.29
N TYR A 217 -20.16 -14.96 6.53
CA TYR A 217 -20.02 -15.05 5.09
C TYR A 217 -19.15 -16.26 4.71
N ILE A 218 -17.97 -16.39 5.31
CA ILE A 218 -17.06 -17.50 4.96
C ILE A 218 -17.61 -18.85 5.40
N GLU A 219 -18.29 -18.94 6.56
CA GLU A 219 -18.93 -20.18 7.00
C GLU A 219 -20.06 -20.61 6.05
N GLY A 220 -20.90 -19.68 5.61
CA GLY A 220 -21.94 -19.95 4.62
C GLY A 220 -21.37 -20.36 3.27
N TYR A 221 -20.39 -19.59 2.77
CA TYR A 221 -19.76 -19.82 1.47
C TYR A 221 -19.01 -21.16 1.42
N LEU A 222 -18.23 -21.51 2.45
CA LEU A 222 -17.58 -22.82 2.53
C LEU A 222 -18.60 -23.96 2.73
N GLY A 223 -19.73 -23.69 3.39
CA GLY A 223 -20.86 -24.60 3.49
C GLY A 223 -21.45 -25.04 2.14
N GLU A 224 -21.49 -24.15 1.15
CA GLU A 224 -21.91 -24.48 -0.23
C GLU A 224 -20.97 -25.50 -0.90
N TRP A 225 -19.71 -25.53 -0.48
CA TRP A 225 -18.72 -26.52 -0.90
C TRP A 225 -18.74 -27.81 -0.08
N GLY A 226 -19.61 -27.88 0.94
CA GLY A 226 -19.75 -29.02 1.84
C GLY A 226 -18.73 -29.02 2.98
N LEU A 227 -18.06 -27.89 3.26
CA LEU A 227 -17.17 -27.74 4.40
C LEU A 227 -17.91 -27.14 5.60
N THR A 228 -17.57 -27.62 6.78
CA THR A 228 -18.06 -27.11 8.07
C THR A 228 -16.92 -26.49 8.86
N SER A 229 -17.23 -25.80 9.96
CA SER A 229 -16.22 -25.26 10.89
C SER A 229 -15.35 -26.31 11.58
N GLN A 230 -15.67 -27.61 11.43
CA GLN A 230 -14.87 -28.73 11.94
C GLN A 230 -13.89 -29.29 10.90
N ASP A 231 -14.09 -28.99 9.62
CA ASP A 231 -13.25 -29.50 8.54
C ASP A 231 -11.96 -28.69 8.44
N ALA A 232 -10.84 -29.39 8.30
CA ALA A 232 -9.55 -28.75 8.08
C ALA A 232 -9.36 -28.48 6.58
N TYR A 233 -8.88 -27.28 6.25
CA TYR A 233 -8.58 -26.87 4.89
C TYR A 233 -7.30 -26.05 4.81
N LEU A 234 -6.70 -26.02 3.62
CA LEU A 234 -5.53 -25.21 3.31
C LEU A 234 -5.84 -24.25 2.16
N CYS A 235 -5.62 -22.96 2.40
CA CYS A 235 -5.72 -21.93 1.37
C CYS A 235 -4.38 -21.74 0.66
N ILE A 236 -4.39 -21.83 -0.66
CA ILE A 236 -3.26 -21.52 -1.54
C ILE A 236 -3.64 -20.30 -2.37
N HIS A 237 -2.80 -19.27 -2.34
CA HIS A 237 -2.89 -18.10 -3.21
C HIS A 237 -1.73 -18.12 -4.20
N PRO A 238 -1.88 -18.74 -5.38
CA PRO A 238 -0.79 -18.89 -6.36
C PRO A 238 -0.54 -17.62 -7.18
N GLY A 239 -1.49 -16.68 -7.13
CA GLY A 239 -1.51 -15.43 -7.86
C GLY A 239 -0.37 -14.46 -7.50
N SER A 240 -0.04 -13.59 -8.45
CA SER A 240 0.92 -12.52 -8.24
C SER A 240 0.82 -11.48 -9.36
N GLY A 241 0.99 -10.21 -9.01
CA GLY A 241 0.93 -9.09 -9.96
C GLY A 241 2.04 -9.08 -11.03
N THR A 242 2.99 -10.02 -11.02
CA THR A 242 4.01 -10.13 -12.07
C THR A 242 4.30 -11.60 -12.36
N LYS A 243 4.23 -12.00 -13.64
CA LYS A 243 4.43 -13.40 -14.07
C LYS A 243 5.74 -14.03 -13.59
N VAL A 244 6.83 -13.27 -13.53
CA VAL A 244 8.15 -13.79 -13.05
C VAL A 244 8.14 -14.22 -11.58
N LYS A 245 7.16 -13.76 -10.80
CA LYS A 245 6.96 -14.14 -9.39
C LYS A 245 6.01 -15.33 -9.23
N GLN A 246 5.36 -15.79 -10.31
CA GLN A 246 4.44 -16.92 -10.28
C GLN A 246 5.22 -18.22 -10.41
N TRP A 247 4.85 -19.21 -9.59
CA TRP A 247 5.40 -20.55 -9.68
C TRP A 247 4.64 -21.37 -10.72
N GLU A 248 5.25 -22.45 -11.20
CA GLU A 248 4.66 -23.34 -12.21
C GLU A 248 3.39 -24.03 -11.66
N ALA A 249 2.37 -24.15 -12.52
CA ALA A 249 1.06 -24.64 -12.12
C ALA A 249 1.11 -26.11 -11.68
N GLU A 250 1.89 -26.92 -12.39
CA GLU A 250 2.12 -28.34 -12.10
C GLU A 250 2.76 -28.53 -10.72
N LYS A 251 3.66 -27.62 -10.33
CA LYS A 251 4.33 -27.68 -9.03
C LYS A 251 3.40 -27.27 -7.89
N TRP A 252 2.54 -26.27 -8.10
CA TRP A 252 1.47 -25.96 -7.15
C TRP A 252 0.51 -27.13 -6.97
N ALA A 253 0.09 -27.77 -8.07
CA ALA A 253 -0.79 -28.93 -8.04
C ALA A 253 -0.16 -30.09 -7.25
N GLN A 254 1.13 -30.39 -7.49
CA GLN A 254 1.85 -31.41 -6.74
C GLN A 254 1.88 -31.13 -5.24
N VAL A 255 2.14 -29.87 -4.83
CA VAL A 255 2.12 -29.49 -3.41
C VAL A 255 0.72 -29.62 -2.82
N ALA A 256 -0.30 -29.18 -3.55
CA ALA A 256 -1.68 -29.25 -3.12
C ALA A 256 -2.14 -30.70 -2.90
N ASP A 257 -1.86 -31.61 -3.84
CA ASP A 257 -2.22 -33.03 -3.74
C ASP A 257 -1.52 -33.71 -2.56
N VAL A 258 -0.21 -33.49 -2.41
CA VAL A 258 0.57 -34.06 -1.30
C VAL A 258 0.02 -33.60 0.05
N LEU A 259 -0.29 -32.32 0.20
CA LEU A 259 -0.83 -31.77 1.45
C LEU A 259 -2.24 -32.27 1.72
N ALA A 260 -3.10 -32.33 0.69
CA ALA A 260 -4.46 -32.85 0.80
C ALA A 260 -4.46 -34.30 1.29
N GLU A 261 -3.63 -35.15 0.70
CA GLU A 261 -3.54 -36.58 1.06
C GLU A 261 -2.92 -36.80 2.44
N GLN A 262 -1.79 -36.15 2.74
CA GLN A 262 -1.06 -36.40 3.99
C GLN A 262 -1.77 -35.84 5.21
N LEU A 263 -2.50 -34.73 5.06
CA LEU A 263 -3.16 -34.05 6.16
C LEU A 263 -4.67 -34.32 6.19
N ASN A 264 -5.21 -34.99 5.17
CA ASN A 264 -6.65 -35.21 4.99
C ASN A 264 -7.44 -33.90 5.09
N VAL A 265 -7.05 -32.90 4.29
CA VAL A 265 -7.60 -31.54 4.28
C VAL A 265 -8.12 -31.16 2.90
N ALA A 266 -9.13 -30.29 2.87
CA ALA A 266 -9.58 -29.69 1.61
C ALA A 266 -8.59 -28.61 1.13
N ILE A 267 -8.41 -28.48 -0.19
CA ILE A 267 -7.60 -27.41 -0.77
C ILE A 267 -8.51 -26.31 -1.32
N ILE A 268 -8.22 -25.07 -0.92
CA ILE A 268 -8.88 -23.87 -1.42
C ILE A 268 -7.87 -23.08 -2.25
N LEU A 269 -8.18 -22.86 -3.53
CA LEU A 269 -7.40 -22.00 -4.42
C LEU A 269 -8.06 -20.62 -4.48
N THR A 270 -7.38 -19.63 -3.91
CA THR A 270 -7.83 -18.23 -3.86
C THR A 270 -7.15 -17.40 -4.94
N GLY A 271 -7.71 -16.22 -5.24
CA GLY A 271 -7.18 -15.32 -6.26
C GLY A 271 -8.15 -14.19 -6.57
N SER A 272 -7.69 -13.20 -7.33
CA SER A 272 -8.61 -12.24 -7.97
C SER A 272 -9.31 -12.84 -9.18
N ASP A 273 -10.33 -12.15 -9.72
CA ASP A 273 -11.00 -12.53 -10.97
C ASP A 273 -10.00 -12.78 -12.12
N ALA A 274 -8.97 -11.93 -12.21
CA ALA A 274 -7.94 -12.03 -13.24
C ALA A 274 -7.04 -13.27 -13.08
N GLU A 275 -7.05 -13.89 -11.89
CA GLU A 275 -6.25 -15.06 -11.54
C GLU A 275 -7.07 -16.36 -11.57
N MET A 276 -8.39 -16.30 -11.81
CA MET A 276 -9.25 -17.47 -12.00
C MET A 276 -8.68 -18.46 -13.03
N PRO A 277 -8.17 -18.04 -14.22
CA PRO A 277 -7.59 -18.99 -15.18
C PRO A 277 -6.36 -19.72 -14.62
N LEU A 278 -5.56 -19.07 -13.77
CA LEU A 278 -4.41 -19.71 -13.12
C LEU A 278 -4.85 -20.75 -12.10
N ALA A 279 -5.84 -20.43 -11.27
CA ALA A 279 -6.39 -21.37 -10.29
C ALA A 279 -6.99 -22.60 -10.98
N GLN A 280 -7.75 -22.41 -12.07
CA GLN A 280 -8.29 -23.50 -12.88
C GLN A 280 -7.19 -24.34 -13.54
N HIS A 281 -6.12 -23.70 -14.02
CA HIS A 281 -5.00 -24.41 -14.62
C HIS A 281 -4.27 -25.28 -13.59
N ILE A 282 -4.05 -24.79 -12.37
CA ILE A 282 -3.49 -25.58 -11.27
C ILE A 282 -4.41 -26.76 -10.96
N ALA A 283 -5.71 -26.52 -10.77
CA ALA A 283 -6.68 -27.56 -10.49
C ALA A 283 -6.75 -28.65 -11.58
N SER A 284 -6.47 -28.30 -12.85
CA SER A 284 -6.45 -29.27 -13.95
C SER A 284 -5.30 -30.28 -13.87
N PHE A 285 -4.26 -29.99 -13.09
CA PHE A 285 -3.15 -30.91 -12.82
C PHE A 285 -3.29 -31.66 -11.50
N MET A 286 -4.27 -31.31 -10.66
CA MET A 286 -4.49 -31.95 -9.36
C MET A 286 -5.24 -33.27 -9.51
N HIS A 287 -4.92 -34.21 -8.64
CA HIS A 287 -5.66 -35.46 -8.47
C HIS A 287 -6.76 -35.33 -7.41
N GLN A 288 -6.53 -34.52 -6.38
CA GLN A 288 -7.49 -34.24 -5.32
C GLN A 288 -8.43 -33.11 -5.73
N ARG A 289 -9.64 -33.09 -5.16
CA ARG A 289 -10.62 -32.04 -5.43
C ARG A 289 -10.12 -30.71 -4.84
N ALA A 290 -10.02 -29.69 -5.69
CA ALA A 290 -9.80 -28.31 -5.29
C ALA A 290 -11.13 -27.53 -5.24
N ILE A 291 -11.26 -26.66 -4.24
CA ILE A 291 -12.29 -25.63 -4.16
C ILE A 291 -11.69 -24.35 -4.73
N ILE A 292 -12.27 -23.79 -5.79
CA ILE A 292 -11.75 -22.57 -6.43
C ILE A 292 -12.64 -21.42 -6.03
N THR A 293 -12.06 -20.44 -5.33
CA THR A 293 -12.76 -19.26 -4.82
C THR A 293 -12.20 -17.97 -5.43
N ALA A 294 -11.33 -18.09 -6.44
CA ALA A 294 -10.74 -16.93 -7.10
C ALA A 294 -11.85 -16.04 -7.69
N GLY A 295 -11.82 -14.74 -7.41
CA GLY A 295 -12.86 -13.79 -7.84
C GLY A 295 -14.07 -13.67 -6.92
N ASP A 296 -14.28 -14.64 -6.02
CA ASP A 296 -15.35 -14.60 -5.03
C ASP A 296 -14.90 -14.06 -3.67
N THR A 297 -13.59 -13.80 -3.50
CA THR A 297 -12.93 -13.35 -2.25
C THR A 297 -12.27 -12.00 -2.37
#